data_AF-Q140V5-F1
#
_entry.id   AF-Q140V5-F1
#
_cell.length_a   1.000
_cell.length_b   1.000
_cell.length_c   1.000
_cell.angle_alpha   90.00
_cell.angle_beta   90.00
_cell.angle_gamma   90.00
#
_symmetry.space_group_name_H-M   'P 1'
#
loop_
_entity.id
_entity.type
_entity.pdbx_description
1 polymer ?
#
loop_
_entity_poly.entity_id
_entity_poly.type
_entity_poly.pdbx_seq_one_letter_code
_entity_poly.pdbx_strand_id
1 'polypeptide(L)'
;MTTYSNEAVLEALRRAQYRQVPWARRPGVFQYLRALGLMDTVRQRTVAPAPGFHAPVDIAVLTERGRAEFARLAHDERLLSWTAQRMNDYVVATADTRAAAALEVRP
;
A
#
# COMPACT_ATOMS: atom_id res chain seq x y z
N MET A 1 3.21 16.59 8.24
CA MET A 1 2.81 15.28 7.69
C MET A 1 3.31 15.21 6.27
N THR A 2 4.08 14.19 5.89
CA THR A 2 4.46 13.99 4.50
C THR A 2 3.26 13.47 3.73
N THR A 3 2.70 14.29 2.84
CA THR A 3 1.65 13.87 1.92
C THR A 3 2.30 13.20 0.70
N TYR A 4 1.72 12.10 0.24
CA TYR A 4 2.17 11.38 -0.95
C TYR A 4 1.12 11.49 -2.04
N SER A 5 1.52 11.43 -3.30
CA SER A 5 0.56 11.39 -4.42
C SER A 5 -0.06 10.00 -4.60
N ASN A 6 -1.20 9.93 -5.27
CA ASN A 6 -1.86 8.67 -5.63
C ASN A 6 -0.91 7.71 -6.37
N GLU A 7 -0.10 8.23 -7.29
CA GLU A 7 0.91 7.44 -8.01
C GLU A 7 1.99 6.88 -7.09
N ALA A 8 2.52 7.70 -6.16
CA ALA A 8 3.55 7.27 -5.23
C ALA A 8 3.04 6.16 -4.29
N VAL A 9 1.77 6.24 -3.88
CA VAL A 9 1.13 5.22 -3.05
C VAL A 9 0.89 3.93 -3.86
N LEU A 10 0.39 4.03 -5.09
CA LEU A 10 0.19 2.88 -5.96
C LEU A 10 1.50 2.12 -6.19
N GLU A 11 2.57 2.84 -6.53
CA GLU A 11 3.90 2.25 -6.74
C GLU A 11 4.47 1.61 -5.47
N ALA A 12 4.24 2.21 -4.31
CA ALA A 12 4.65 1.64 -3.03
C ALA A 12 3.90 0.33 -2.71
N LEU A 13 2.58 0.30 -2.90
CA LEU A 13 1.75 -0.89 -2.73
C LEU A 13 2.17 -2.00 -3.72
N ARG A 14 2.39 -1.63 -4.99
CA ARG A 14 2.90 -2.53 -6.03
C ARG A 14 4.22 -3.18 -5.65
N ARG A 15 5.18 -2.39 -5.13
CA ARG A 15 6.47 -2.91 -4.65
C ARG A 15 6.32 -3.86 -3.48
N ALA A 16 5.43 -3.57 -2.53
CA ALA A 16 5.17 -4.46 -1.39
C ALA A 16 4.46 -5.76 -1.80
N GLN A 17 3.67 -5.75 -2.87
CA GLN A 17 3.01 -6.95 -3.38
C GLN A 17 3.97 -7.87 -4.15
N TYR A 18 4.79 -7.31 -5.05
CA TYR A 18 5.61 -8.10 -5.96
C TYR A 18 7.05 -8.34 -5.48
N ARG A 19 7.48 -7.65 -4.42
CA ARG A 19 8.81 -7.83 -3.83
C ARG A 19 8.72 -7.98 -2.33
N GLN A 20 9.53 -8.90 -1.80
CA GLN A 20 9.85 -8.91 -0.38
C GLN A 20 10.74 -7.69 -0.10
N VAL A 21 10.21 -6.70 0.60
CA VAL A 21 10.95 -5.50 0.99
C VAL A 21 11.37 -5.64 2.46
N PRO A 22 12.69 -5.80 2.73
CA PRO A 22 13.23 -5.71 4.09
C PRO A 22 12.85 -4.38 4.75
N TRP A 23 12.19 -4.43 5.90
CA TRP A 23 11.75 -3.25 6.63
C TRP A 23 12.91 -2.35 7.08
N ALA A 24 14.09 -2.93 7.27
CA ALA A 24 15.33 -2.20 7.56
C ALA A 24 15.75 -1.25 6.43
N ARG A 25 15.36 -1.55 5.17
CA ARG A 25 15.62 -0.72 3.98
C ARG A 25 14.35 -0.08 3.43
N ARG A 26 13.33 0.10 4.28
CA ARG A 26 12.03 0.60 3.85
C ARG A 26 12.13 2.03 3.30
N PRO A 27 11.48 2.32 2.16
CA PRO A 27 11.21 3.69 1.74
C PRO A 27 10.31 4.42 2.76
N GLY A 28 10.42 5.75 2.88
CA GLY A 28 9.60 6.55 3.81
C GLY A 28 8.08 6.33 3.66
N VAL A 29 7.62 6.15 2.41
CA VAL A 29 6.21 5.87 2.09
C VAL A 29 5.68 4.59 2.75
N PHE A 30 6.53 3.60 3.06
CA PHE A 30 6.09 2.38 3.75
C PHE A 30 5.68 2.65 5.21
N GLN A 31 6.33 3.62 5.87
CA GLN A 31 5.91 4.04 7.21
C GLN A 31 4.53 4.71 7.18
N TYR A 32 4.29 5.54 6.16
CA TYR A 32 3.01 6.17 5.94
C TYR A 32 1.89 5.13 5.68
N LEU A 33 2.13 4.16 4.80
CA LEU A 33 1.18 3.08 4.55
C LEU A 33 0.90 2.22 5.78
N ARG A 34 1.92 1.97 6.62
CA ARG A 34 1.75 1.27 7.90
C ARG A 34 0.93 2.09 8.90
N ALA A 35 1.17 3.39 9.00
CA ALA A 35 0.39 4.28 9.87
C ALA A 35 -1.09 4.34 9.45
N LEU A 36 -1.39 4.16 8.17
CA LEU A 36 -2.75 4.06 7.63
C LEU A 36 -3.39 2.65 7.78
N GLY A 37 -2.65 1.66 8.28
CA GLY A 37 -3.13 0.28 8.39
C GLY A 37 -3.24 -0.47 7.06
N LEU A 38 -2.64 0.05 5.98
CA LEU A 38 -2.58 -0.59 4.67
C LEU A 38 -1.45 -1.62 4.58
N MET A 39 -0.49 -1.56 5.50
CA MET A 39 0.68 -2.42 5.50
C MET A 39 1.04 -2.82 6.92
N ASP A 40 1.58 -4.03 7.06
CA ASP A 40 2.14 -4.53 8.31
C ASP A 40 3.54 -5.09 8.09
N THR A 41 4.21 -5.45 9.18
CA THR A 41 5.54 -6.06 9.18
C THR A 41 5.44 -7.47 9.74
N VAL A 42 5.84 -8.46 8.95
CA VAL A 42 5.91 -9.86 9.40
C VAL A 42 7.36 -10.28 9.52
N ARG A 43 7.72 -10.88 10.65
CA ARG A 43 9.05 -11.39 10.88
C ARG A 43 9.25 -12.70 10.12
N GLN A 44 10.09 -12.69 9.10
CA GLN A 44 10.45 -13.91 8.39
C GLN A 44 11.43 -14.73 9.23
N ARG A 45 10.94 -15.87 9.75
CA ARG A 45 11.76 -16.84 10.48
C ARG A 45 12.47 -17.74 9.47
N THR A 46 13.79 -17.70 9.45
CA THR A 46 14.62 -18.62 8.67
C THR A 46 14.54 -20.02 9.28
N VAL A 47 14.12 -21.00 8.49
CA VAL A 47 14.05 -22.41 8.91
C VAL A 47 15.44 -23.06 8.74
N ALA A 48 16.12 -23.27 9.86
CA ALA A 48 17.27 -24.17 10.08
C ALA A 48 18.64 -23.83 9.42
N PRO A 49 19.76 -24.33 10.00
CA PRO A 49 21.11 -23.79 9.78
C PRO A 49 21.80 -24.50 8.61
N ALA A 50 21.40 -24.18 7.39
CA ALA A 50 22.22 -24.49 6.22
C ALA A 50 23.25 -23.37 5.98
N PRO A 51 24.42 -23.65 5.37
CA PRO A 51 25.39 -22.61 5.01
C PRO A 51 24.72 -21.61 4.06
N GLY A 52 24.63 -20.34 4.48
CA GLY A 52 23.77 -19.32 3.85
C GLY A 52 22.79 -18.64 4.83
N PHE A 53 23.10 -18.66 6.13
CA PHE A 53 22.27 -18.09 7.19
C PHE A 53 21.92 -16.61 6.92
N HIS A 54 20.66 -16.36 6.56
CA HIS A 54 20.09 -15.02 6.50
C HIS A 54 19.46 -14.70 7.85
N ALA A 55 19.94 -13.63 8.51
CA ALA A 55 19.39 -13.16 9.77
C ALA A 55 17.86 -12.94 9.62
N PRO A 56 17.03 -13.21 10.65
CA PRO A 56 15.60 -12.96 10.58
C PRO A 56 15.32 -11.50 10.20
N VAL A 57 14.62 -11.28 9.09
CA VAL A 57 14.29 -9.94 8.57
C VAL A 57 12.80 -9.71 8.70
N ASP A 58 12.40 -8.53 9.15
CA ASP A 58 11.02 -8.08 9.05
C ASP A 58 10.72 -7.67 7.61
N ILE A 59 9.69 -8.26 7.01
CA ILE A 59 9.26 -7.94 5.65
C ILE A 59 7.98 -7.12 5.70
N ALA A 60 7.88 -6.15 4.80
CA ALA A 60 6.65 -5.43 4.56
C ALA A 60 5.62 -6.35 3.87
N VAL A 61 4.43 -6.46 4.43
CA VAL A 61 3.31 -7.21 3.84
C VAL A 61 2.07 -6.32 3.76
N LEU A 62 1.29 -6.47 2.70
CA LEU A 62 0.01 -5.77 2.57
C LEU A 62 -1.03 -6.39 3.51
N THR A 63 -1.78 -5.54 4.20
CA THR A 63 -2.99 -5.97 4.91
C THR A 63 -4.11 -6.23 3.91
N GLU A 64 -5.23 -6.80 4.37
CA GLU A 64 -6.42 -6.92 3.52
C GLU A 64 -6.89 -5.55 3.01
N ARG A 65 -6.85 -4.54 3.88
CA ARG A 65 -7.16 -3.16 3.52
C ARG A 65 -6.19 -2.62 2.47
N GLY A 66 -4.89 -2.89 2.62
CA GLY A 66 -3.88 -2.52 1.63
C GLY A 66 -4.08 -3.18 0.27
N ARG A 67 -4.50 -4.46 0.25
CA ARG A 67 -4.85 -5.16 -0.99
C ARG A 67 -6.07 -4.56 -1.67
N ALA A 68 -7.12 -4.27 -0.92
CA ALA A 68 -8.32 -3.61 -1.45
C ALA A 68 -7.99 -2.22 -2.03
N GLU A 69 -7.16 -1.46 -1.32
CA GLU A 69 -6.74 -0.13 -1.77
C GLU A 69 -5.83 -0.19 -3.00
N PHE A 70 -4.93 -1.17 -3.06
CA PHE A 70 -4.15 -1.43 -4.27
C PHE A 70 -5.06 -1.76 -5.46
N ALA A 71 -6.06 -2.63 -5.27
CA ALA A 71 -7.00 -2.96 -6.33
C ALA A 71 -7.81 -1.74 -6.81
N ARG A 72 -8.20 -0.85 -5.89
CA ARG A 72 -8.85 0.42 -6.22
C ARG A 72 -7.94 1.31 -7.07
N LEU A 73 -6.73 1.62 -6.59
CA LEU A 73 -5.81 2.49 -7.31
C LEU A 73 -5.34 1.89 -8.65
N ALA A 74 -5.16 0.57 -8.72
CA ALA A 74 -4.83 -0.14 -9.96
C ALA A 74 -6.00 -0.18 -10.95
N HIS A 75 -7.24 -0.07 -10.46
CA HIS A 75 -8.41 0.15 -11.31
C HIS A 75 -8.45 1.60 -11.80
N ASP A 76 -8.27 2.57 -10.90
CA ASP A 76 -8.24 4.01 -11.22
C ASP A 76 -7.14 4.32 -12.24
N GLU A 77 -5.97 3.69 -12.15
CA GLU A 77 -4.86 3.79 -13.12
C GLU A 77 -5.27 3.48 -14.56
N ARG A 78 -6.29 2.64 -14.76
CA ARG A 78 -6.80 2.26 -16.08
C ARG A 78 -7.83 3.25 -16.64
N LEU A 79 -8.31 4.18 -15.82
CA LEU A 79 -9.29 5.20 -16.22
C LEU A 79 -8.59 6.39 -16.88
N LEU A 80 -9.29 7.03 -17.82
CA LEU A 80 -8.79 8.25 -18.47
C LEU A 80 -8.58 9.42 -17.49
N SER A 81 -9.31 9.42 -16.38
CA SER A 81 -9.17 10.42 -15.31
C SER A 81 -7.86 10.30 -14.53
N TRP A 82 -7.16 9.16 -14.64
CA TRP A 82 -5.92 8.90 -13.89
C TRP A 82 -4.87 9.97 -14.12
N THR A 83 -4.66 10.42 -15.36
CA THR A 83 -3.64 11.42 -15.68
C THR A 83 -3.82 12.71 -14.89
N ALA A 84 -5.08 13.10 -14.62
CA ALA A 84 -5.42 14.25 -13.80
C ALA A 84 -5.35 13.94 -12.29
N GLN A 85 -5.61 12.71 -11.88
CA GLN A 85 -5.70 12.29 -10.48
C GLN A 85 -4.37 11.80 -9.89
N ARG A 86 -3.42 11.34 -10.71
CA ARG A 86 -2.20 10.64 -10.26
C ARG A 86 -1.30 11.49 -9.37
N MET A 87 -1.26 12.81 -9.63
CA MET A 87 -0.46 13.78 -8.88
C MET A 87 -1.21 14.39 -7.70
N ASN A 88 -2.51 14.11 -7.56
CA ASN A 88 -3.27 14.59 -6.41
C ASN A 88 -2.78 13.94 -5.13
N ASP A 89 -2.91 14.68 -4.04
CA ASP A 89 -2.65 14.18 -2.70
C ASP A 89 -3.49 12.92 -2.44
N TYR A 90 -2.82 11.88 -1.99
CA TYR A 90 -3.45 10.62 -1.66
C TYR A 90 -4.32 10.80 -0.43
N VAL A 91 -5.59 10.45 -0.60
CA VAL A 91 -6.56 10.36 0.49
C VAL A 91 -6.95 8.89 0.62
N VAL A 92 -6.74 8.33 1.81
CA VAL A 92 -7.20 6.97 2.09
C VAL A 92 -8.72 6.95 2.00
N ALA A 93 -9.27 6.10 1.13
CA ALA A 93 -10.70 5.84 1.14
C ALA A 93 -11.02 5.15 2.48
N THR A 94 -11.56 5.91 3.43
CA THR A 94 -12.21 5.31 4.60
C THR A 94 -13.55 4.73 4.12
N ALA A 95 -14.02 3.66 4.76
CA ALA A 95 -15.31 3.06 4.41
C ALA A 95 -16.45 4.09 4.41
N ASP A 96 -16.32 5.17 5.21
CA ASP A 96 -17.24 6.31 5.24
C ASP A 96 -17.33 7.09 3.91
N THR A 97 -16.23 7.23 3.17
CA THR A 97 -16.26 7.94 1.87
C THR A 97 -17.07 7.17 0.82
N ARG A 98 -17.14 5.84 0.93
CA ARG A 98 -17.91 4.98 0.02
C ARG A 98 -19.42 5.08 0.28
N ALA A 99 -19.83 5.29 1.53
CA ALA A 99 -21.23 5.52 1.89
C ALA A 99 -21.73 6.87 1.35
N ALA A 100 -20.89 7.92 1.39
CA ALA A 100 -21.24 9.23 0.86
C ALA A 100 -21.41 9.22 -0.67
N ALA A 101 -20.46 8.64 -1.42
CA ALA A 101 -20.54 8.58 -2.89
C ALA A 101 -21.68 7.66 -3.40
N ALA A 102 -22.04 6.62 -2.65
CA ALA A 102 -23.18 5.75 -2.99
C ALA A 102 -24.54 6.40 -2.69
N LEU A 103 -24.60 7.35 -1.75
CA LEU A 103 -25.85 8.07 -1.43
C LEU A 103 -26.18 9.18 -2.43
N GLU A 104 -25.17 9.77 -3.07
CA GLU A 104 -25.37 10.83 -4.08
C GLU A 104 -25.88 10.29 -5.43
N VAL A 105 -25.87 8.97 -5.62
CA VAL A 105 -26.44 8.28 -6.80
C VAL A 105 -27.82 7.71 -6.44
N ARG A 106 -28.78 8.57 -6.10
CA ARG A 106 -30.20 8.19 -6.11
C ARG A 106 -31.04 9.37 -6.66
N PRO A 107 -31.79 9.17 -7.76
CA PRO A 107 -32.61 10.20 -8.40
C PRO A 107 -33.84 10.60 -7.57
#